data_AF-A0A959PSX1-F1
#
_entry.id   AF-A0A959PSX1-F1
#
_cell.length_a   1.000
_cell.length_b   1.000
_cell.length_c   1.000
_cell.angle_alpha   90.00
_cell.angle_beta   90.00
_cell.angle_gamma   90.00
#
_symmetry.space_group_name_H-M   'P 1'
#
loop_
_entity.id
_entity.type
_entity.pdbx_description
1 polymer ?
#
loop_
_entity_poly.entity_id
_entity_poly.type
_entity_poly.pdbx_seq_one_letter_code
_entity_poly.pdbx_strand_id
1 'polypeptide(L)'
;MKKILGLGLCAMLYFCLPNETNAQGCVAIRNMSCSSSMPNTGTALTLFNPGEFQLQLGYRHFRSFRHFRGDHEEANRVADGTEVINMFNSVDFGLSYALNGRWSLSATLPYITNDRTSLYEHYGNSLSSNPEQKRFHTQSAGIGDLRIGA
;
A
#
# COMPACT_ATOMS: atom_id res chain seq x y z
N MET A 1 6.46 48.75 -8.69
CA MET A 1 7.30 47.92 -7.79
C MET A 1 6.60 47.54 -6.48
N LYS A 2 6.09 48.49 -5.67
CA LYS A 2 5.41 48.18 -4.39
C LYS A 2 4.20 47.22 -4.50
N LYS A 3 3.40 47.31 -5.57
CA LYS A 3 2.26 46.41 -5.82
C LYS A 3 2.67 44.96 -6.14
N ILE A 4 3.81 44.78 -6.83
CA ILE A 4 4.35 43.46 -7.18
C ILE A 4 4.98 42.81 -5.94
N LEU A 5 5.68 43.60 -5.12
CA LEU A 5 6.22 43.15 -3.84
C LEU A 5 5.11 42.72 -2.86
N GLY A 6 4.02 43.49 -2.81
CA GLY A 6 2.84 43.14 -2.00
C GLY A 6 2.15 41.86 -2.48
N LEU A 7 2.02 41.66 -3.79
CA LEU A 7 1.45 40.43 -4.34
C LEU A 7 2.31 39.20 -4.04
N GLY A 8 3.64 39.35 -4.14
CA GLY A 8 4.60 38.29 -3.81
C GLY A 8 4.56 37.91 -2.32
N LEU A 9 4.43 38.89 -1.43
CA LEU A 9 4.33 38.66 0.01
C LEU A 9 3.02 37.94 0.37
N CYS A 10 1.89 38.33 -0.24
CA CYS A 10 0.60 37.65 -0.03
C CYS A 10 0.62 36.20 -0.54
N ALA A 11 1.26 35.94 -1.69
CA ALA A 11 1.41 34.59 -2.21
C ALA A 11 2.27 33.72 -1.28
N MET A 12 3.36 34.27 -0.74
CA MET A 12 4.24 33.56 0.20
C MET A 12 3.52 33.23 1.53
N LEU A 13 2.72 34.15 2.04
CA LEU A 13 1.91 33.94 3.26
C LEU A 13 0.82 32.87 3.07
N TYR A 14 0.24 32.77 1.87
CA TYR A 14 -0.75 31.73 1.56
C TYR A 14 -0.16 30.32 1.58
N PHE A 15 1.11 30.17 1.17
CA PHE A 15 1.84 28.89 1.23
C PHE A 15 2.27 28.48 2.65
N CYS A 16 2.26 29.40 3.63
CA CYS A 16 2.61 29.12 5.02
C CYS A 16 1.41 28.76 5.91
N LEU A 17 0.20 28.69 5.37
CA LEU A 17 -0.96 28.25 6.14
C LEU A 17 -0.87 26.74 6.40
N PRO A 18 -0.99 26.27 7.66
CA PRO A 18 -0.98 24.85 7.96
C PRO A 18 -2.22 24.19 7.33
N ASN A 19 -1.98 23.30 6.36
CA ASN A 19 -3.04 22.45 5.84
C ASN A 19 -3.18 21.25 6.79
N GLU A 20 -4.27 21.22 7.54
CA GLU A 20 -4.72 20.04 8.29
C GLU A 20 -5.12 18.95 7.29
N THR A 21 -4.15 18.14 6.87
CA THR A 21 -4.40 17.02 5.97
C THR A 21 -5.06 15.89 6.76
N ASN A 22 -6.36 15.70 6.55
CA ASN A 22 -7.06 14.52 7.06
C ASN A 22 -6.54 13.30 6.30
N ALA A 23 -5.63 12.54 6.91
CA ALA A 23 -5.22 11.26 6.38
C ALA A 23 -6.44 10.34 6.37
N GLN A 24 -6.96 10.03 5.19
CA GLN A 24 -7.89 8.93 5.00
C GLN A 24 -7.15 7.68 5.51
N GLY A 25 -7.68 7.01 6.53
CA GLY A 25 -7.07 5.82 7.12
C GLY A 25 -6.97 4.69 6.10
N CYS A 26 -5.99 4.76 5.21
CA CYS A 26 -5.62 3.69 4.31
C CYS A 26 -4.72 2.71 5.05
N VAL A 27 -4.82 1.43 4.66
CA VAL A 27 -3.82 0.44 5.07
C VAL A 27 -2.47 0.98 4.63
N ALA A 28 -1.56 1.21 5.59
CA ALA A 28 -0.31 1.96 5.42
C ALA A 28 0.65 1.38 4.35
N ILE A 29 0.33 0.24 3.75
CA ILE A 29 1.17 -0.48 2.81
C ILE A 29 0.37 -0.76 1.55
N ARG A 30 0.68 -0.02 0.48
CA ARG A 30 0.31 -0.40 -0.90
C ARG A 30 1.19 -1.57 -1.35
N ASN A 31 0.64 -2.52 -2.10
CA ASN A 31 1.49 -3.49 -2.77
C ASN A 31 2.34 -2.74 -3.83
N MET A 32 3.63 -2.59 -3.52
CA MET A 32 4.62 -2.04 -4.44
C MET A 32 5.12 -3.22 -5.26
N SER A 33 4.45 -3.38 -6.40
CA SER A 33 4.78 -4.28 -7.50
C SER A 33 6.28 -4.29 -7.82
N CYS A 34 6.72 -5.33 -8.52
CA CYS A 34 8.00 -5.38 -9.21
C CYS A 34 8.29 -4.02 -9.88
N SER A 35 9.48 -3.48 -9.62
CA SER A 35 9.93 -2.22 -10.19
C SER A 35 10.06 -2.37 -11.70
N SER A 36 9.13 -1.77 -12.44
CA SER A 36 9.32 -1.46 -13.85
C SER A 36 10.61 -0.64 -13.96
N SER A 37 11.64 -1.28 -14.52
CA SER A 37 12.96 -0.78 -14.86
C SER A 37 13.11 0.73 -14.73
N MET A 38 13.48 1.21 -13.53
CA MET A 38 13.80 2.62 -13.35
C MET A 38 15.16 2.88 -14.00
N PRO A 39 15.28 3.85 -14.92
CA PRO A 39 16.57 4.17 -15.54
C PRO A 39 17.55 4.92 -14.60
N ASN A 40 17.22 5.14 -13.32
CA ASN A 40 17.99 6.10 -12.52
C ASN A 40 17.98 5.91 -10.99
N THR A 41 17.94 4.66 -10.52
CA THR A 41 18.44 4.35 -9.17
C THR A 41 19.74 3.58 -9.37
N GLY A 42 20.86 4.15 -8.93
CA GLY A 42 22.25 3.74 -9.20
C GLY A 42 22.68 2.33 -8.78
N THR A 43 21.77 1.37 -8.70
CA THR A 43 22.02 -0.06 -8.64
C THR A 43 21.96 -0.62 -10.06
N ALA A 44 23.09 -1.11 -10.56
CA ALA A 44 23.32 -1.64 -11.90
C ALA A 44 22.57 -2.95 -12.24
N LEU A 45 21.30 -3.09 -11.82
CA LEU A 45 20.44 -4.25 -12.08
C LEU A 45 19.42 -4.03 -13.21
N THR A 46 19.36 -2.84 -13.82
CA THR A 46 18.30 -2.44 -14.78
C THR A 46 18.82 -1.77 -16.05
N LEU A 47 19.91 -2.29 -16.62
CA LEU A 47 20.28 -2.01 -18.02
C LEU A 47 20.17 -3.31 -18.81
N PHE A 48 19.00 -3.55 -19.39
CA PHE A 48 18.78 -4.61 -20.37
C PHE A 48 18.74 -3.96 -21.76
N ASN A 49 19.46 -4.54 -22.72
CA ASN A 49 19.71 -3.95 -24.04
C ASN A 49 18.42 -3.86 -24.87
N PRO A 50 18.37 -3.00 -25.92
CA PRO A 50 17.29 -3.03 -26.90
C PRO A 50 16.95 -4.45 -27.36
N GLY A 51 15.70 -4.86 -27.24
CA GLY A 51 15.23 -6.19 -27.61
C GLY A 51 15.26 -7.24 -26.48
N GLU A 52 15.75 -6.90 -25.29
CA GLU A 52 15.77 -7.83 -24.16
C GLU A 52 14.43 -7.84 -23.38
N PHE A 53 14.10 -9.01 -22.84
CA PHE A 53 12.99 -9.19 -21.90
C PHE A 53 13.53 -9.34 -20.48
N GLN A 54 12.82 -8.75 -19.52
CA GLN A 54 13.07 -8.92 -18.10
C GLN A 54 11.83 -9.49 -17.42
N LEU A 55 11.96 -10.70 -16.88
CA LEU A 55 10.94 -11.32 -16.04
C LEU A 55 11.21 -10.99 -14.57
N GLN A 56 10.16 -10.67 -13.83
CA GLN A 56 10.23 -10.29 -12.43
C GLN A 56 9.17 -11.07 -11.66
N LEU A 57 9.56 -11.62 -10.51
CA LEU A 57 8.65 -12.27 -9.58
C LEU A 57 8.84 -11.62 -8.21
N GLY A 58 7.76 -11.08 -7.67
CA GLY A 58 7.72 -10.50 -6.34
C GLY A 58 6.80 -11.30 -5.44
N TYR A 59 7.24 -11.62 -4.23
CA TYR A 59 6.35 -12.13 -3.19
C TYR A 59 6.33 -11.15 -2.02
N ARG A 60 5.14 -10.84 -1.53
CA ARG A 60 4.95 -9.98 -0.36
C ARG A 60 3.94 -10.59 0.59
N HIS A 61 4.30 -10.64 1.86
CA HIS A 61 3.41 -10.95 2.97
C HIS A 61 3.23 -9.73 3.85
N PHE A 62 2.01 -9.47 4.28
CA PHE A 62 1.68 -8.42 5.24
C PHE A 62 0.71 -8.96 6.30
N ARG A 63 1.01 -8.66 7.56
CA ARG A 63 0.15 -8.94 8.70
C ARG A 63 -0.10 -7.65 9.47
N SER A 64 -1.35 -7.18 9.47
CA SER A 64 -1.80 -6.09 10.34
C SER A 64 -2.55 -6.67 11.53
N PHE A 65 -2.27 -6.17 12.73
CA PHE A 65 -2.96 -6.57 13.96
C PHE A 65 -3.09 -5.41 14.96
N ARG A 66 -2.16 -4.45 14.93
CA ARG A 66 -2.22 -3.27 15.79
C ARG A 66 -3.26 -2.28 15.28
N HIS A 67 -4.03 -1.71 16.20
CA HIS A 67 -5.04 -0.70 15.92
C HIS A 67 -4.55 0.67 16.37
N PHE A 68 -4.75 1.68 15.53
CA PHE A 68 -4.43 3.06 15.82
C PHE A 68 -5.68 3.91 15.58
N ARG A 69 -6.00 4.79 16.53
CA ARG A 69 -6.99 5.86 16.36
C ARG A 69 -6.24 7.19 16.28
N GLY A 70 -6.00 7.65 15.05
CA GLY A 70 -5.06 8.75 14.83
C GLY A 70 -3.64 8.31 15.14
N ASP A 71 -2.98 9.03 16.05
CA ASP A 71 -1.64 8.77 16.56
C ASP A 71 -1.62 7.84 17.80
N HIS A 72 -2.77 7.54 18.39
CA HIS A 72 -2.87 6.72 19.59
C HIS A 72 -3.02 5.22 19.27
N GLU A 73 -2.05 4.41 19.70
CA GLU A 73 -2.11 2.95 19.63
C GLU A 73 -3.08 2.37 20.67
N GLU A 74 -4.02 1.54 20.24
CA GLU A 74 -4.92 0.79 21.13
C GLU A 74 -4.30 -0.55 21.55
N ALA A 75 -3.24 -0.49 22.36
CA ALA A 75 -2.51 -1.68 22.81
C ALA A 75 -3.39 -2.69 23.55
N ASN A 76 -4.45 -2.23 24.21
CA ASN A 76 -5.41 -3.09 24.90
C ASN A 76 -6.09 -4.09 23.95
N ARG A 77 -6.29 -3.75 22.66
CA ARG A 77 -6.90 -4.69 21.72
C ARG A 77 -6.10 -5.97 21.57
N VAL A 78 -4.77 -5.86 21.59
CA VAL A 78 -3.86 -7.02 21.50
C VAL A 78 -3.80 -7.76 22.85
N ALA A 79 -3.78 -7.03 23.96
CA ALA A 79 -3.77 -7.63 25.30
C ALA A 79 -5.05 -8.43 25.59
N ASP A 80 -6.20 -7.89 25.17
CA ASP A 80 -7.53 -8.46 25.38
C ASP A 80 -7.91 -9.46 24.26
N GLY A 81 -7.06 -9.65 23.25
CA GLY A 81 -7.30 -10.54 22.11
C GLY A 81 -8.46 -10.10 21.20
N THR A 82 -8.84 -8.81 21.23
CA THR A 82 -9.96 -8.23 20.47
C THR A 82 -9.56 -7.53 19.17
N GLU A 83 -8.30 -7.64 18.78
CA GLU A 83 -7.74 -7.02 17.58
C GLU A 83 -8.29 -7.66 16.30
N VAL A 84 -8.47 -6.86 15.25
CA VAL A 84 -8.72 -7.37 13.89
C VAL A 84 -7.37 -7.70 13.26
N ILE A 85 -7.18 -8.94 12.84
CA ILE A 85 -5.95 -9.37 12.19
C ILE A 85 -6.23 -9.48 10.69
N ASN A 86 -5.46 -8.79 9.88
CA ASN A 86 -5.49 -8.91 8.42
C ASN A 86 -4.19 -9.56 7.96
N MET A 87 -4.30 -10.64 7.21
CA MET A 87 -3.20 -11.32 6.53
C MET A 87 -3.39 -11.13 5.03
N PHE A 88 -2.35 -10.64 4.38
CA PHE A 88 -2.31 -10.34 2.95
C PHE A 88 -1.10 -11.03 2.35
N ASN A 89 -1.29 -11.74 1.27
CA ASN A 89 -0.21 -12.28 0.45
C ASN A 89 -0.40 -11.79 -0.99
N SER A 90 0.69 -11.36 -1.63
CA SER A 90 0.68 -11.06 -3.07
C SER A 90 1.86 -11.73 -3.74
N VAL A 91 1.59 -12.31 -4.90
CA VAL A 91 2.58 -12.75 -5.87
C VAL A 91 2.43 -11.87 -7.10
N ASP A 92 3.45 -11.10 -7.43
CA ASP A 92 3.46 -10.17 -8.56
C ASP A 92 4.30 -10.74 -9.70
N PHE A 93 3.67 -10.92 -10.86
CA PHE A 93 4.32 -11.35 -12.09
C PHE A 93 4.59 -10.15 -12.99
N GLY A 94 5.85 -9.74 -13.10
CA GLY A 94 6.29 -8.64 -13.94
C GLY A 94 6.95 -9.12 -15.24
N LEU A 95 6.61 -8.48 -16.35
CA LEU A 95 7.29 -8.61 -17.63
C LEU A 95 7.69 -7.21 -18.10
N SER A 96 8.92 -7.04 -18.56
CA SER A 96 9.38 -5.80 -19.17
C SER A 96 10.15 -6.07 -20.46
N TYR A 97 10.06 -5.15 -21.43
CA TYR A 97 10.69 -5.24 -22.73
C TYR A 97 11.32 -3.90 -23.11
N ALA A 98 12.59 -3.92 -23.55
CA ALA A 98 13.31 -2.71 -23.96
C ALA A 98 13.08 -2.45 -25.44
N LEU A 99 12.35 -1.39 -25.77
CA LEU A 99 12.16 -0.96 -27.16
C LEU A 99 13.46 -0.42 -27.75
N ASN A 100 14.20 0.36 -26.95
CA ASN A 100 15.52 0.91 -27.25
C ASN A 100 16.20 1.37 -25.95
N GLY A 101 17.38 1.99 -26.03
CA GLY A 101 18.11 2.47 -24.84
C GLY A 101 17.43 3.62 -24.07
N ARG A 102 16.19 4.01 -24.42
CA ARG A 102 15.43 5.09 -23.77
C ARG A 102 14.01 4.70 -23.38
N TRP A 103 13.40 3.77 -24.10
CA TRP A 103 12.00 3.38 -23.92
C TRP A 103 11.88 1.90 -23.57
N SER A 104 11.01 1.62 -22.62
CA SER A 104 10.64 0.27 -22.25
C SER A 104 9.12 0.12 -22.29
N LEU A 105 8.64 -1.10 -22.19
CA LEU A 105 7.25 -1.42 -21.88
C LEU A 105 7.28 -2.40 -20.73
N SER A 106 6.32 -2.28 -19.82
CA SER A 106 6.19 -3.17 -18.67
C SER A 106 4.73 -3.50 -18.43
N ALA A 107 4.50 -4.73 -17.99
CA ALA A 107 3.22 -5.21 -17.51
C ALA A 107 3.44 -5.94 -16.19
N THR A 108 2.54 -5.79 -15.22
CA THR A 108 2.57 -6.55 -13.97
C THR A 108 1.19 -7.02 -13.58
N LEU A 109 1.08 -8.32 -13.33
CA LEU A 109 -0.13 -8.99 -12.91
C LEU A 109 0.03 -9.51 -11.47
N PRO A 110 -0.73 -8.95 -10.49
CA PRO A 110 -0.71 -9.45 -9.13
C PRO A 110 -1.73 -10.58 -8.92
N TYR A 111 -1.34 -11.63 -8.21
CA TYR A 111 -2.25 -12.59 -7.59
C TYR A 111 -2.25 -12.40 -6.08
N ILE A 112 -3.41 -12.15 -5.50
CA ILE A 112 -3.55 -11.69 -4.11
C ILE A 112 -4.43 -12.68 -3.34
N THR A 113 -4.04 -12.99 -2.11
CA THR A 113 -4.89 -13.65 -1.11
C THR A 113 -4.98 -12.81 0.15
N ASN A 114 -6.20 -12.67 0.67
CA ASN A 114 -6.52 -11.93 1.87
C ASN A 114 -7.25 -12.84 2.84
N ASP A 115 -6.90 -12.75 4.11
CA ASP A 115 -7.66 -13.30 5.21
C ASP A 115 -7.81 -12.22 6.29
N ARG A 116 -9.04 -11.94 6.67
CA ARG A 116 -9.36 -11.04 7.77
C ARG A 116 -10.04 -11.84 8.86
N THR A 117 -9.50 -11.75 10.06
CA THR A 117 -10.05 -12.44 11.21
C THR A 117 -10.43 -11.46 12.33
N SER A 118 -11.66 -11.57 12.81
CA SER A 118 -12.23 -10.64 13.80
C SER A 118 -13.29 -11.28 14.71
N LEU A 119 -13.48 -10.70 15.90
CA LEU A 119 -14.62 -10.99 16.78
C LEU A 119 -15.85 -10.12 16.45
N TYR A 120 -15.58 -8.91 15.94
CA TYR A 120 -16.57 -7.85 15.78
C TYR A 120 -17.65 -8.16 14.73
N GLU A 121 -17.26 -8.78 13.61
CA GLU A 121 -18.11 -8.89 12.41
C GLU A 121 -19.36 -9.77 12.60
N HIS A 122 -19.41 -10.61 13.65
CA HIS A 122 -20.57 -11.46 13.94
C HIS A 122 -21.13 -11.28 15.35
N TYR A 123 -20.32 -11.44 16.40
CA TYR A 123 -20.83 -11.46 17.78
C TYR A 123 -20.36 -10.27 18.64
N GLY A 124 -19.46 -9.42 18.12
CA GLY A 124 -18.90 -8.32 18.90
C GLY A 124 -17.84 -8.78 19.91
N ASN A 125 -17.28 -7.80 20.64
CA ASN A 125 -16.23 -8.04 21.63
C ASN A 125 -16.76 -8.23 23.06
N SER A 126 -18.07 -8.05 23.30
CA SER A 126 -18.64 -8.16 24.64
C SER A 126 -18.76 -9.62 25.06
N LEU A 127 -18.39 -9.95 26.30
CA LEU A 127 -18.60 -11.27 26.87
C LEU A 127 -20.09 -11.63 27.02
N SER A 128 -20.99 -10.64 27.01
CA SER A 128 -22.44 -10.89 27.02
C SER A 128 -22.97 -11.36 25.66
N SER A 129 -22.37 -10.92 24.55
CA SER A 129 -22.80 -11.28 23.19
C SER A 129 -21.91 -12.36 22.56
N ASN A 130 -20.66 -12.48 23.01
CA ASN A 130 -19.69 -13.49 22.58
C ASN A 130 -18.97 -14.12 23.79
N PRO A 131 -19.66 -14.96 24.59
CA PRO A 131 -19.09 -15.52 25.82
C PRO A 131 -17.86 -16.40 25.57
N GLU A 132 -17.82 -17.06 24.42
CA GLU A 132 -16.73 -17.94 23.99
C GLU A 132 -15.63 -17.22 23.20
N GLN A 133 -15.75 -15.90 23.02
CA GLN A 133 -14.83 -15.08 22.22
C GLN A 133 -14.51 -15.72 20.85
N LYS A 134 -15.55 -16.22 20.16
CA LYS A 134 -15.41 -16.83 18.84
C LYS A 134 -14.98 -15.80 17.81
N ARG A 135 -14.00 -16.19 17.02
CA ARG A 135 -13.39 -15.39 15.96
C ARG A 135 -13.68 -16.04 14.61
N PHE A 136 -14.02 -15.21 13.62
CA PHE A 136 -14.39 -15.66 12.28
C PHE A 136 -13.42 -15.14 11.24
N HIS A 137 -13.31 -15.87 10.14
CA HIS A 137 -12.42 -15.59 9.03
C HIS A 137 -13.23 -15.22 7.78
N THR A 138 -12.84 -14.12 7.17
CA THR A 138 -13.35 -13.65 5.88
C THR A 138 -12.19 -13.67 4.90
N GLN A 139 -12.31 -14.50 3.86
CA GLN A 139 -11.22 -14.77 2.93
C GLN A 139 -11.56 -14.31 1.51
N SER A 140 -10.56 -13.84 0.77
CA SER A 140 -10.66 -13.57 -0.66
C SER A 140 -9.36 -13.92 -1.36
N ALA A 141 -9.46 -14.40 -2.60
CA ALA A 141 -8.31 -14.71 -3.43
C ALA A 141 -8.63 -14.43 -4.90
N GLY A 142 -7.66 -13.90 -5.65
CA GLY A 142 -7.88 -13.62 -7.05
C GLY A 142 -6.75 -12.84 -7.70
N ILE A 143 -6.92 -12.63 -9.00
CA ILE A 143 -6.07 -11.76 -9.80
C ILE A 143 -6.48 -10.32 -9.51
N GLY A 144 -5.52 -9.48 -9.11
CA GLY A 144 -5.74 -8.06 -8.90
C GLY A 144 -5.57 -7.25 -10.20
N ASP A 145 -5.52 -5.94 -10.07
CA ASP A 145 -5.47 -5.05 -11.23
C ASP A 145 -4.16 -5.19 -12.02
N LEU A 146 -4.27 -5.48 -13.32
CA LEU A 146 -3.15 -5.43 -14.25
C LEU A 146 -2.61 -4.01 -14.32
N ARG A 147 -1.29 -3.85 -14.18
CA ARG A 147 -0.59 -2.58 -14.34
C ARG A 147 0.26 -2.61 -15.60
N ILE A 148 0.22 -1.53 -16.36
CA ILE A 148 1.07 -1.33 -17.54
C ILE A 148 1.82 -0.01 -17.41
N GLY A 149 3.06 0.03 -17.89
CA GLY A 149 3.93 1.21 -17.87
C GLY A 149 4.90 1.21 -19.05
N ALA A 150 5.50 2.36 -19.35
CA ALA A 150 6.47 2.52 -20.44
C ALA A 150 7.67 3.37 -19.99
#